data_AF-A0A1F6C4Y8-F1
#
_entry.id   AF-A0A1F6C4Y8-F1
#
_cell.length_a   1.000
_cell.length_b   1.000
_cell.length_c   1.000
_cell.angle_alpha   90.00
_cell.angle_beta   90.00
_cell.angle_gamma   90.00
#
_symmetry.space_group_name_H-M   'P 1'
#
loop_
_entity.id
_entity.type
_entity.pdbx_description
1 polymer ?
#
loop_
_entity_poly.entity_id
_entity_poly.type
_entity_poly.pdbx_seq_one_letter_code
_entity_poly.pdbx_strand_id
1 'polypeptide(L)'
;MKKTEEKRVWRLEGYDTFEGGHDAFYPIEGEYESESAAQTAARQRLKKLERSQPSSSSGGQSSTGIQDRVYIVRPNGEKYRFSG
;
A
#
# COMPACT_ATOMS: atom_id res chain seq x y z
N MET A 1 -29.56 5.64 -9.30
CA MET A 1 -28.33 5.06 -8.72
C MET A 1 -27.15 5.65 -9.46
N LYS A 2 -26.31 6.46 -8.80
CA LYS A 2 -25.13 7.05 -9.44
C LYS A 2 -24.09 5.93 -9.57
N LYS A 3 -23.78 5.50 -10.80
CA LYS A 3 -22.58 4.73 -11.09
C LYS A 3 -21.41 5.62 -10.67
N THR A 4 -20.74 5.28 -9.58
CA THR A 4 -19.44 5.88 -9.24
C THR A 4 -18.53 5.63 -10.43
N GLU A 5 -18.08 6.68 -11.10
CA GLU A 5 -17.02 6.57 -12.10
C GLU A 5 -15.86 5.82 -11.43
N GLU A 6 -15.61 4.59 -11.87
CA GLU A 6 -14.41 3.85 -11.50
C GLU A 6 -13.24 4.72 -11.98
N LYS A 7 -12.66 5.48 -11.04
CA LYS A 7 -11.57 6.37 -11.38
C LYS A 7 -10.50 5.52 -12.05
N ARG A 8 -10.13 5.90 -13.28
CA ARG A 8 -9.05 5.26 -14.07
C ARG A 8 -7.65 5.51 -13.47
N VAL A 9 -7.56 5.68 -12.16
CA VAL A 9 -6.38 6.14 -11.44
C VAL A 9 -5.85 5.03 -10.55
N TRP A 10 -4.53 4.96 -10.48
CA TRP A 10 -3.84 4.09 -9.56
C TRP A 10 -3.85 4.73 -8.17
N ARG A 11 -3.91 3.91 -7.12
CA ARG A 11 -3.91 4.36 -5.72
C ARG A 11 -3.01 3.47 -4.87
N LEU A 12 -2.80 3.86 -3.62
CA LEU A 12 -2.08 3.07 -2.64
C LEU A 12 -2.97 2.77 -1.43
N GLU A 13 -2.79 1.59 -0.88
CA GLU A 13 -3.34 1.20 0.42
C GLU A 13 -2.20 0.74 1.32
N GLY A 14 -2.30 1.08 2.60
CA GLY A 14 -1.52 0.46 3.65
C GLY A 14 -2.25 -0.74 4.20
N TYR A 15 -1.50 -1.65 4.80
CA TYR A 15 -2.04 -2.76 5.58
C TYR A 15 -1.29 -2.80 6.91
N ASP A 16 -2.01 -2.57 8.01
CA ASP A 16 -1.48 -2.74 9.35
C ASP A 16 -1.30 -4.24 9.61
N THR A 17 -0.03 -4.67 9.63
CA THR A 17 0.29 -6.09 9.82
C THR A 17 0.07 -6.53 11.27
N PHE A 18 0.08 -5.60 12.23
CA PHE A 18 -0.16 -5.88 13.63
C PHE A 18 -1.65 -6.09 13.92
N GLU A 19 -2.53 -5.25 13.35
CA GLU A 19 -3.98 -5.44 13.44
C GLU A 19 -4.43 -6.69 12.66
N GLY A 20 -4.01 -6.77 11.40
CA GLY A 20 -4.36 -7.86 10.49
C GLY A 20 -5.85 -7.98 10.14
N GLY A 21 -6.17 -8.85 9.19
CA GLY A 21 -7.55 -9.11 8.77
C GLY A 21 -8.06 -8.13 7.70
N HIS A 22 -9.36 -8.14 7.44
CA HIS A 22 -9.95 -7.37 6.34
C HIS A 22 -9.98 -5.86 6.62
N ASP A 23 -10.10 -5.46 7.88
CA ASP A 23 -10.30 -4.06 8.27
C ASP A 23 -8.98 -3.30 8.53
N ALA A 24 -7.85 -4.02 8.56
CA ALA A 24 -6.50 -3.46 8.71
C ALA A 24 -6.00 -2.68 7.47
N PHE A 25 -6.78 -2.63 6.39
CA PHE A 25 -6.45 -1.83 5.22
C PHE A 25 -6.84 -0.37 5.41
N TYR A 26 -5.91 0.54 5.13
CA TYR A 26 -6.14 1.97 5.22
C TYR A 26 -5.73 2.69 3.93
N PRO A 27 -6.46 3.74 3.50
CA PRO A 27 -6.09 4.48 2.31
C PRO A 27 -4.79 5.25 2.54
N ILE A 28 -3.88 5.22 1.55
CA ILE A 28 -2.75 6.14 1.48
C ILE A 28 -3.10 7.20 0.46
N GLU A 29 -3.03 8.47 0.86
CA GLU A 29 -3.37 9.61 -0.02
C GLU A 29 -2.53 9.61 -1.29
N GLY A 30 -3.20 9.89 -2.42
CA GLY A 30 -2.59 10.02 -3.74
C GLY A 30 -3.38 9.30 -4.83
N GLU A 31 -3.44 9.94 -6.00
CA GLU A 31 -3.97 9.34 -7.23
C GLU A 31 -2.88 9.46 -8.30
N TYR A 32 -2.59 8.37 -9.00
CA TYR A 32 -1.48 8.28 -9.94
C TYR A 32 -1.99 7.87 -11.31
N GLU A 33 -1.44 8.49 -12.35
CA GLU A 33 -1.87 8.27 -13.74
C GLU A 33 -1.31 6.96 -14.34
N SER A 34 -0.30 6.38 -13.70
CA SER A 34 0.37 5.16 -14.18
C SER A 34 0.84 4.26 -13.05
N GLU A 35 1.08 3.00 -13.38
CA GLU A 35 1.68 2.02 -12.48
C GLU A 35 3.06 2.46 -11.99
N SER A 36 3.89 3.00 -12.89
CA SER A 36 5.25 3.47 -12.54
C SER A 36 5.23 4.60 -11.51
N ALA A 37 4.28 5.54 -11.64
CA ALA A 37 4.08 6.60 -10.66
C ALA A 37 3.61 6.03 -9.30
N ALA A 38 2.68 5.07 -9.31
CA ALA A 38 2.23 4.38 -8.10
C ALA A 38 3.35 3.57 -7.42
N GLN A 39 4.17 2.85 -8.19
CA GLN A 39 5.34 2.12 -7.68
C GLN A 39 6.38 3.07 -7.06
N THR A 40 6.61 4.22 -7.68
CA THR A 40 7.51 5.25 -7.13
C THR A 40 7.00 5.77 -5.80
N ALA A 41 5.71 6.07 -5.69
CA ALA A 41 5.08 6.48 -4.44
C ALA A 41 5.07 5.36 -3.39
N ALA A 42 4.82 4.11 -3.79
CA ALA A 42 4.87 2.95 -2.91
C ALA A 42 6.27 2.76 -2.30
N ARG A 43 7.32 2.89 -3.12
CA ARG A 43 8.71 2.89 -2.64
C ARG A 43 8.99 4.01 -1.66
N GLN A 44 8.49 5.22 -1.90
CA GLN A 44 8.63 6.33 -0.96
C GLN A 44 7.89 6.05 0.36
N ARG A 45 6.71 5.39 0.30
CA ARG A 45 5.99 4.97 1.50
C ARG A 45 6.76 3.91 2.28
N LEU A 46 7.30 2.89 1.63
CA LEU A 46 8.15 1.89 2.29
C LEU A 46 9.35 2.54 3.00
N LYS A 47 9.99 3.54 2.38
CA LYS A 47 11.06 4.32 3.04
C LYS A 47 10.57 5.07 4.28
N LYS A 48 9.33 5.58 4.27
CA LYS A 48 8.73 6.21 5.46
C LYS A 48 8.46 5.17 6.56
N LEU A 49 7.93 4.00 6.18
CA LEU A 49 7.68 2.90 7.11
C LEU A 49 8.98 2.38 7.73
N GLU A 50 10.08 2.29 6.97
CA GLU A 50 11.37 1.90 7.52
C GLU A 50 11.88 2.86 8.60
N ARG A 51 11.54 4.15 8.49
CA ARG A 51 11.90 5.14 9.52
C ARG A 51 11.06 5.02 10.78
N SER A 52 9.78 4.68 10.66
CA SER A 52 8.84 4.60 11.79
C SER A 52 8.77 3.22 12.43
N GLN A 53 8.99 2.16 11.65
CA GLN A 53 8.92 0.76 12.01
C GLN A 53 10.10 0.04 11.34
N PRO A 54 11.33 0.16 11.87
CA PRO A 54 12.51 -0.38 11.21
C PRO A 54 12.40 -1.89 10.96
N SER A 55 12.82 -2.32 9.78
CA SER A 55 12.83 -3.73 9.39
C SER A 55 13.67 -4.59 10.34
N SER A 56 14.76 -4.03 10.88
CA SER A 56 15.64 -4.69 11.85
C SER A 56 14.96 -5.07 13.16
N SER A 57 13.96 -4.32 13.59
CA SER A 57 13.20 -4.58 14.83
C SER A 57 11.80 -5.13 14.59
N SER A 58 11.30 -5.03 13.36
CA SER A 58 9.91 -5.37 12.99
C SER A 58 9.82 -6.58 12.07
N GLY A 59 10.93 -7.26 11.78
CA GLY A 59 10.98 -8.39 10.82
C GLY A 59 10.73 -7.98 9.37
N GLY A 60 10.74 -6.67 9.08
CA GLY A 60 10.53 -6.05 7.78
C GLY A 60 9.24 -6.47 7.08
N GLN A 61 9.30 -6.48 5.75
CA GLN A 61 8.22 -6.91 4.86
C GLN A 61 8.12 -8.45 4.71
N SER A 62 8.71 -9.25 5.59
CA SER A 62 8.58 -10.71 5.49
C SER A 62 7.15 -11.18 5.81
N SER A 63 6.85 -12.45 5.55
CA SER A 63 5.55 -13.04 5.92
C SER A 63 5.32 -13.06 7.43
N THR A 64 6.40 -13.09 8.21
CA THR A 64 6.41 -13.10 9.68
C THR A 64 6.73 -11.74 10.30
N GLY A 65 7.10 -10.75 9.49
CA GLY A 65 7.36 -9.38 9.93
C GLY A 65 6.07 -8.63 10.21
N ILE A 66 6.10 -7.75 11.21
CA ILE A 66 4.98 -6.93 11.66
C ILE A 66 4.99 -5.51 11.09
N GLN A 67 5.98 -5.18 10.24
CA GLN A 67 5.99 -3.89 9.57
C GLN A 67 4.76 -3.77 8.65
N ASP A 68 4.13 -2.60 8.62
CA ASP A 68 3.02 -2.29 7.72
C ASP A 68 3.39 -2.58 6.27
N ARG A 69 2.42 -3.06 5.47
CA ARG A 69 2.64 -3.35 4.04
C ARG A 69 2.05 -2.26 3.17
N VAL A 70 2.57 -2.15 1.95
CA VAL A 70 2.05 -1.23 0.95
C VAL A 70 1.49 -2.04 -0.22
N TYR A 71 0.27 -1.70 -0.63
CA TYR A 71 -0.42 -2.27 -1.77
C TYR A 71 -0.63 -1.20 -2.84
N ILE A 72 -0.49 -1.59 -4.09
CA ILE A 72 -0.86 -0.78 -5.26
C ILE A 72 -2.24 -1.26 -5.71
N VAL A 73 -3.18 -0.33 -5.76
CA VAL A 73 -4.54 -0.55 -6.26
C VAL A 73 -4.59 -0.09 -7.70
N ARG A 74 -4.93 -1.03 -8.58
CA ARG A 74 -5.12 -0.81 -10.01
C ARG A 74 -6.43 -0.05 -10.27
N PRO A 75 -6.56 0.60 -11.43
CA PRO A 75 -7.81 1.24 -11.85
C PRO A 75 -9.04 0.31 -11.89
N ASN A 76 -8.83 -1.00 -12.11
CA ASN A 76 -9.89 -2.01 -12.10
C ASN A 76 -10.26 -2.52 -10.69
N GLY A 77 -9.69 -1.94 -9.64
CA GLY A 77 -9.94 -2.30 -8.24
C GLY A 77 -9.11 -3.47 -7.71
N GLU A 78 -8.39 -4.21 -8.57
CA GLU A 78 -7.46 -5.23 -8.10
C GLU A 78 -6.28 -4.59 -7.37
N LYS A 79 -5.79 -5.23 -6.31
CA LYS A 79 -4.61 -4.75 -5.60
C LYS A 79 -3.55 -5.82 -5.45
N TYR A 80 -2.29 -5.41 -5.48
CA TYR A 80 -1.16 -6.29 -5.23
C TYR A 80 -0.19 -5.66 -4.25
N ARG A 81 0.51 -6.50 -3.51
CA ARG A 81 1.52 -6.05 -2.55
C ARG A 81 2.74 -5.54 -3.29
N PHE A 82 3.19 -4.33 -2.95
CA PHE A 82 4.46 -3.80 -3.43
C PHE A 82 5.58 -4.24 -2.47
N SER A 83 6.56 -4.97 -3.02
CA SER A 83 7.82 -5.33 -2.35
C SER A 83 8.94 -4.80 -3.23
N GLY A 84 9.59 -3.71 -2.81
CA GLY A 84 10.56 -2.98 -3.61
C GLY A 84 11.86 -2.68 -2.87
#